data_AF-A0A3N9PNM7-F1
#
_entry.id   AF-A0A3N9PNM7-F1
#
_cell.length_a   1.000
_cell.length_b   1.000
_cell.length_c   1.000
_cell.angle_alpha   90.00
_cell.angle_beta   90.00
_cell.angle_gamma   90.00
#
_symmetry.space_group_name_H-M   'P 1'
#
loop_
_entity.id
_entity.type
_entity.pdbx_description
1 polymer ?
#
loop_
_entity_poly.entity_id
_entity_poly.type
_entity_poly.pdbx_seq_one_letter_code
_entity_poly.pdbx_strand_id
1 'polypeptide(L)' 'MDPFLKALNEVIHSWAELSKEWGLIEPDYSDRLSEGYPFNKDFNEIVHELIEWKEKLHNISKG' A
#
# COMPACT_ATOMS: atom_id res chain seq x y z
N MET A 1 15.03 -3.12 -14.20
CA MET A 1 13.67 -2.95 -13.66
C MET A 1 13.36 -3.97 -12.58
N ASP A 2 13.84 -5.21 -12.71
CA ASP A 2 13.48 -6.31 -11.79
C ASP A 2 13.74 -6.03 -10.30
N PRO A 3 14.88 -5.45 -9.88
CA PRO A 3 15.09 -5.14 -8.47
C PRO A 3 14.08 -4.10 -7.94
N PHE A 4 13.72 -3.13 -8.77
CA PHE A 4 12.72 -2.12 -8.42
C PHE A 4 11.32 -2.72 -8.33
N LEU A 5 10.93 -3.54 -9.31
CA LEU A 5 9.63 -4.23 -9.30
C LEU A 5 9.50 -5.20 -8.12
N LYS A 6 10.60 -5.86 -7.73
CA LYS A 6 10.67 -6.67 -6.52
C LYS A 6 10.42 -5.81 -5.28
N ALA A 7 11.14 -4.69 -5.12
CA ALA A 7 10.95 -3.78 -4.00
C ALA A 7 9.53 -3.20 -3.96
N LEU A 8 8.95 -2.84 -5.10
CA LEU A 8 7.56 -2.39 -5.20
C LEU A 8 6.59 -3.48 -4.74
N ASN A 9 6.82 -4.74 -5.11
CA ASN A 9 5.99 -5.85 -4.66
C ASN A 9 6.09 -6.08 -3.14
N GLU A 10 7.27 -5.89 -2.55
CA GLU A 10 7.48 -5.96 -1.09
C GLU A 10 6.78 -4.81 -0.35
N VAL A 11 6.78 -3.60 -0.93
CA VAL A 11 6.04 -2.45 -0.40
C VAL A 11 4.53 -2.72 -0.42
N ILE A 12 3.98 -3.19 -1.56
CA ILE A 12 2.56 -3.55 -1.68
C ILE A 12 2.16 -4.57 -0.60
N HIS A 13 2.99 -5.60 -0.39
CA HIS A 13 2.72 -6.61 0.63
C HIS A 13 2.75 -6.05 2.05
N SER A 14 3.75 -5.23 2.37
CA SER A 14 3.90 -4.61 3.69
C SER A 14 2.74 -3.67 4.02
N TRP A 15 2.26 -2.93 3.03
CA TRP A 15 1.10 -2.05 3.16
C TRP A 15 -0.21 -2.81 3.34
N ALA A 16 -0.38 -3.93 2.63
CA ALA A 16 -1.53 -4.80 2.80
C ALA A 16 -1.58 -5.42 4.21
N GLU A 17 -0.44 -5.87 4.74
CA GLU A 17 -0.39 -6.43 6.10
C GLU A 17 -0.64 -5.34 7.15
N LEU A 18 -0.11 -4.12 6.96
CA LEU A 18 -0.40 -3.00 7.85
C LEU A 18 -1.88 -2.60 7.82
N SER A 19 -2.55 -2.64 6.66
CA SER A 19 -4.01 -2.44 6.53
C SER A 19 -4.79 -3.41 7.42
N LYS A 20 -4.39 -4.70 7.37
CA LYS A 20 -5.01 -5.76 8.15
C LYS A 20 -4.78 -5.55 9.64
N GLU A 21 -3.55 -5.28 10.07
CA GLU A 21 -3.26 -5.02 11.48
C GLU A 21 -3.99 -3.78 12.00
N TRP A 22 -4.05 -2.70 11.20
CA TRP A 22 -4.86 -1.53 11.53
C TRP A 22 -6.31 -1.90 11.77
N GLY A 23 -6.94 -2.66 10.86
CA GLY A 23 -8.34 -3.07 11.01
C GLY A 23 -8.63 -3.91 12.25
N LEU A 24 -7.63 -4.64 12.78
CA LEU A 24 -7.78 -5.39 14.03
C LEU A 24 -7.83 -4.51 15.27
N ILE A 25 -7.12 -3.38 15.26
CA ILE A 25 -6.97 -2.49 16.43
C ILE A 25 -7.76 -1.18 16.30
N GLU A 26 -8.23 -0.82 15.11
CA GLU A 26 -8.98 0.41 14.85
C GLU A 26 -10.16 0.62 15.81
N PRO A 27 -11.01 -0.39 16.10
CA PRO A 27 -12.17 -0.17 16.97
C PRO A 27 -11.81 0.37 18.36
N ASP A 28 -10.62 0.03 18.86
CA ASP A 28 -10.15 0.39 20.20
C ASP A 28 -9.20 1.61 20.19
N TYR A 29 -8.58 1.92 19.04
CA TYR A 29 -7.50 2.92 18.94
C TYR A 29 -7.69 3.94 17.81
N SER A 30 -8.89 4.08 17.24
CA SER A 30 -9.18 4.91 16.06
C SER A 30 -8.62 6.34 16.17
N ASP A 31 -8.87 7.05 17.27
CA ASP A 31 -8.37 8.43 17.48
C ASP A 31 -6.84 8.50 17.41
N ARG A 32 -6.15 7.57 18.07
CA ARG A 32 -4.69 7.54 18.13
C ARG A 32 -4.06 7.14 16.80
N LEU A 33 -4.70 6.24 16.08
CA LEU A 33 -4.22 5.77 14.78
C LEU A 33 -4.40 6.86 13.72
N SER A 34 -5.54 7.55 13.72
CA SER A 34 -5.83 8.64 12.79
C SER A 34 -5.09 9.95 13.12
N GLU A 35 -4.71 10.17 14.37
CA GLU A 35 -3.92 11.33 14.79
C GLU A 35 -2.56 11.39 14.07
N GLY A 36 -2.39 12.38 13.20
CA GLY A 36 -1.14 12.56 12.46
C GLY A 36 -0.90 11.50 11.37
N TYR A 37 -1.93 10.74 10.99
CA TYR A 37 -1.85 9.83 9.85
C TYR A 37 -1.40 10.61 8.59
N PRO A 38 -0.28 10.22 7.95
CA PRO A 38 0.41 11.11 7.02
C PRO A 38 -0.17 11.09 5.59
N PHE A 39 -1.16 10.23 5.33
CA PHE A 39 -1.77 10.10 4.02
C PHE A 39 -3.20 10.61 4.02
N ASN A 40 -3.66 11.05 2.85
CA ASN A 40 -5.03 11.46 2.61
C ASN A 40 -5.90 10.33 2.02
N LYS A 41 -5.39 9.10 2.07
CA LYS A 41 -5.98 7.87 1.49
C LYS A 41 -5.87 6.76 2.49
N ASP A 42 -6.81 5.83 2.49
CA ASP A 42 -6.68 4.64 3.31
C ASP A 42 -5.63 3.67 2.75
N PHE A 43 -5.27 2.66 3.55
CA PHE A 43 -4.27 1.67 3.15
C PHE A 43 -4.68 0.88 1.91
N ASN A 44 -5.97 0.60 1.71
CA ASN A 44 -6.46 -0.17 0.57
C ASN A 44 -6.37 0.65 -0.73
N GLU A 45 -6.70 1.95 -0.67
CA GLU A 45 -6.51 2.89 -1.77
C GLU A 45 -5.03 2.95 -2.18
N ILE A 46 -4.12 3.09 -1.21
CA ILE A 46 -2.67 3.13 -1.48
C ILE A 46 -2.18 1.82 -2.10
N VAL A 47 -2.61 0.67 -1.57
CA VAL A 47 -2.28 -0.65 -2.14
C VAL A 47 -2.79 -0.78 -3.57
N HIS A 48 -4.01 -0.34 -3.84
CA HIS A 48 -4.61 -0.40 -5.18
C HIS A 48 -3.81 0.44 -6.18
N GLU A 49 -3.47 1.68 -5.83
CA GLU A 49 -2.68 2.57 -6.70
C GLU A 49 -1.28 2.03 -6.98
N LEU A 50 -0.63 1.41 -5.99
CA LEU A 50 0.67 0.76 -6.17
C LEU A 50 0.59 -0.46 -7.10
N ILE A 51 -0.49 -1.25 -7.03
CA ILE A 51 -0.73 -2.37 -7.95
C ILE A 51 -0.94 -1.85 -9.38
N GLU A 52 -1.80 -0.85 -9.58
CA GLU A 52 -2.00 -0.25 -10.90
C GLU A 52 -0.70 0.32 -11.48
N TRP A 53 0.10 0.98 -10.65
CA TRP A 53 1.38 1.51 -11.07
C TRP A 53 2.35 0.39 -11.50
N LYS A 54 2.42 -0.70 -10.73
CA LYS A 54 3.20 -1.89 -11.09
C LYS A 54 2.78 -2.46 -12.45
N GLU A 55 1.48 -2.54 -12.70
CA GLU A 55 0.93 -3.03 -13.98
C GLU A 55 1.29 -2.11 -15.15
N LYS A 56 1.18 -0.79 -14.97
CA LYS A 56 1.61 0.20 -15.97
C LYS A 56 3.10 0.03 -16.30
N LEU A 57 3.97 -0.17 -15.30
CA LEU A 57 5.40 -0.40 -15.51
C LEU A 57 5.70 -1.70 -16.28
N HIS A 58 4.98 -2.78 -15.99
CA HIS A 58 5.09 -4.03 -16.76
C HIS A 58 4.64 -3.85 -18.21
N ASN A 59 3.55 -3.12 -18.45
CA ASN A 59 3.05 -2.90 -19.82
C ASN A 59 3.98 -2.00 -20.65
N ILE A 60 4.69 -1.05 -20.03
CA ILE A 60 5.71 -0.23 -20.69
C ILE A 60 6.91 -1.09 -21.16
N SER A 61 7.27 -2.15 -20.41
CA SER A 61 8.39 -3.04 -20.80
C SER A 61 8.11 -3.97 -22.00
N LYS A 62 6.87 -3.99 -22.50
CA LYS A 62 6.46 -4.80 -23.67
C LYS A 62 6.28 -3.98 -24.96
N GLY A 63 6.46 -2.66 -24.88
CA GLY A 63 6.35 -1.72 -26.01
C GLY A 63 7.69 -1.41 -26.65
#